data_AF-A0A7V9BRT2-F1
#
_entry.id   AF-A0A7V9BRT2-F1
#
_cell.length_a   1.000
_cell.length_b   1.000
_cell.length_c   1.000
_cell.angle_alpha   90.00
_cell.angle_beta   90.00
_cell.angle_gamma   90.00
#
_symmetry.space_group_name_H-M   'P 1'
#
loop_
_entity.id
_entity.type
_entity.pdbx_description
1 polymer ?
#
loop_
_entity_poly.entity_id
_entity_poly.type
_entity_poly.pdbx_seq_one_letter_code
_entity_poly.pdbx_strand_id
1 'polypeptide(L)'
;MKVQRAAKRLLAVTLSLAMAAPLAPALAQSTPTGPRLRLTATKSDFVARRHRGHAARLNVGVFVSALDQPLELRVGRPSYDDPLQIDQVVETAEGEEIRPLPPEVLNEWNGLAGFLKIDVADSSGTIIRSNLRNFCPNTYERQRIDDQGPVISLYPYGCYANPFTRGYVWGIDRSWAVSPFGYRGPRMRVPDGDYRVTMTITDTYSQLFDIASEDATVAMNVTVKTVKGRHCESCNHARRHALTEERIGSAATNVPDIENPDPAILPDLQSLPSFGIQVRNGKRRSYLTFGANVWVGGASSLVVEGFRHSDEDVMDAYQYFYQDGEPIGRSQVGTFEFDTRRGHRHWHFRQFARYSLLDAASSEIVRSKKSAFCLAPTDPIDLLLQGAEWNPYPEGLSTFCGSPNSIWIRETLALGWGDTYYQGLPGQSFDITNLPNATYYISVEANPGALLHEQNLDNNIELRAVVLRGKPGARRVTVPPWHGIDTD
;
A
#
# COMPACT_ATOMS: atom_id res chain seq x y z
N MET A 1 -72.94 -76.24 -51.13
CA MET A 1 -71.68 -76.14 -50.35
C MET A 1 -71.24 -74.68 -50.29
N LYS A 2 -71.15 -74.15 -49.05
CA LYS A 2 -70.58 -72.87 -48.58
C LYS A 2 -71.18 -71.55 -49.07
N VAL A 3 -71.55 -70.74 -48.08
CA VAL A 3 -72.36 -69.52 -48.07
C VAL A 3 -71.66 -68.48 -47.17
N GLN A 4 -71.92 -67.18 -47.45
CA GLN A 4 -71.65 -65.93 -46.69
C GLN A 4 -70.20 -65.38 -46.72
N ARG A 5 -69.87 -64.12 -47.06
CA ARG A 5 -70.40 -62.72 -46.97
C ARG A 5 -69.63 -61.87 -45.93
N ALA A 6 -69.17 -60.69 -46.39
CA ALA A 6 -68.84 -59.45 -45.65
C ALA A 6 -67.57 -59.48 -44.76
N ALA A 7 -66.85 -58.39 -44.45
CA ALA A 7 -67.10 -56.95 -44.55
C ALA A 7 -65.76 -56.17 -44.59
N LYS A 8 -65.80 -54.95 -45.16
CA LYS A 8 -64.74 -53.93 -45.08
C LYS A 8 -64.52 -53.45 -43.64
N ARG A 9 -63.27 -53.21 -43.25
CA ARG A 9 -62.90 -52.30 -42.14
C ARG A 9 -61.87 -51.29 -42.65
N LEU A 10 -62.26 -50.02 -42.69
CA LEU A 10 -61.33 -48.89 -42.75
C LEU A 10 -60.73 -48.71 -41.36
N LEU A 11 -59.39 -48.67 -41.27
CA LEU A 11 -58.69 -48.07 -40.13
C LEU A 11 -58.29 -46.65 -40.53
N ALA A 12 -58.80 -45.67 -39.79
CA ALA A 12 -58.32 -44.30 -39.83
C ALA A 12 -57.05 -44.20 -38.98
N VAL A 13 -55.94 -43.78 -39.60
CA VAL A 13 -54.71 -43.43 -38.89
C VAL A 13 -54.73 -41.93 -38.62
N THR A 14 -54.91 -41.55 -37.36
CA THR A 14 -54.74 -40.17 -36.88
C THR A 14 -53.24 -39.86 -36.80
N LEU A 15 -52.77 -38.94 -37.63
CA LEU A 15 -51.39 -38.44 -37.64
C LEU A 15 -51.29 -37.27 -36.66
N SER A 16 -50.66 -37.47 -35.50
CA SER A 16 -50.36 -36.42 -34.54
C SER A 16 -49.14 -35.63 -35.03
N LEU A 17 -49.34 -34.39 -35.52
CA LEU A 17 -48.23 -33.46 -35.76
C LEU A 17 -47.72 -32.93 -34.41
N ALA A 18 -46.54 -33.37 -33.99
CA ALA A 18 -45.77 -32.71 -32.94
C ALA A 18 -45.07 -31.48 -33.55
N MET A 19 -45.52 -30.27 -33.19
CA MET A 19 -44.79 -29.04 -33.48
C MET A 19 -43.50 -29.02 -32.63
N ALA A 20 -42.36 -29.28 -33.28
CA ALA A 20 -41.06 -28.95 -32.71
C ALA A 20 -40.86 -27.44 -32.81
N ALA A 21 -40.94 -26.75 -31.67
CA ALA A 21 -40.48 -25.37 -31.57
C ALA A 21 -38.95 -25.33 -31.74
N PRO A 22 -38.38 -24.39 -32.51
CA PRO A 22 -36.94 -24.25 -32.58
C PRO A 22 -36.45 -23.74 -31.21
N LEU A 23 -35.63 -24.55 -30.54
CA LEU A 23 -34.82 -24.11 -29.42
C LEU A 23 -33.90 -23.01 -29.95
N ALA A 24 -34.17 -21.75 -29.58
CA ALA A 24 -33.20 -20.69 -29.76
C ALA A 24 -31.90 -21.13 -29.07
N PRO A 25 -30.71 -20.95 -29.69
CA PRO A 25 -29.47 -21.21 -29.00
C PRO A 25 -29.46 -20.31 -27.76
N ALA A 26 -29.37 -20.93 -26.58
CA ALA A 26 -29.05 -20.19 -25.38
C ALA A 26 -27.74 -19.47 -25.68
N LEU A 27 -27.79 -18.13 -25.72
CA LEU A 27 -26.59 -17.31 -25.73
C LEU A 27 -25.77 -17.81 -24.55
N ALA A 28 -24.63 -18.43 -24.83
CA ALA A 28 -23.63 -18.70 -23.80
C ALA A 28 -23.33 -17.32 -23.20
N GLN A 29 -23.83 -17.08 -21.99
CA GLN A 29 -23.41 -15.94 -21.21
C GLN A 29 -21.91 -16.12 -21.05
N SER A 30 -21.13 -15.23 -21.68
CA SER A 30 -19.70 -15.12 -21.41
C SER A 30 -19.58 -15.02 -19.89
N THR A 31 -18.96 -16.03 -19.28
CA THR A 31 -18.66 -15.98 -17.86
C THR A 31 -17.89 -14.69 -17.63
N PRO A 32 -18.28 -13.83 -16.67
CA PRO A 32 -17.54 -12.61 -16.38
C PRO A 32 -16.08 -13.00 -16.23
N THR A 33 -15.22 -12.43 -17.07
CA THR A 33 -13.83 -12.85 -17.13
C THR A 33 -13.03 -12.28 -15.96
N GLY A 34 -13.57 -11.31 -15.21
CA GLY A 34 -12.93 -10.70 -14.02
C GLY A 34 -13.78 -10.81 -12.74
N PRO A 35 -13.35 -10.15 -11.65
CA PRO A 35 -13.95 -10.31 -10.33
C PRO A 35 -15.36 -9.74 -10.27
N ARG A 36 -16.28 -10.51 -9.71
CA ARG A 36 -17.60 -10.01 -9.34
C ARG A 36 -17.50 -9.18 -8.07
N LEU A 37 -17.57 -7.86 -8.26
CA LEU A 37 -17.57 -6.90 -7.16
C LEU A 37 -18.97 -6.74 -6.57
N ARG A 38 -19.05 -6.58 -5.25
CA ARG A 38 -20.32 -6.37 -4.56
C ARG A 38 -20.22 -5.36 -3.43
N LEU A 39 -21.13 -4.40 -3.42
CA LEU A 39 -21.36 -3.50 -2.29
C LEU A 39 -22.33 -4.17 -1.31
N THR A 40 -21.92 -4.32 -0.06
CA THR A 40 -22.76 -4.87 1.01
C THR A 40 -22.83 -3.92 2.20
N ALA A 41 -23.95 -3.98 2.92
CA ALA A 41 -24.12 -3.32 4.20
C ALA A 41 -24.42 -4.37 5.26
N THR A 42 -23.74 -4.31 6.40
CA THR A 42 -23.96 -5.23 7.53
C THR A 42 -25.29 -5.01 8.23
N LYS A 43 -25.91 -3.84 8.02
CA LYS A 43 -27.18 -3.44 8.65
C LYS A 43 -28.04 -2.64 7.69
N SER A 44 -29.34 -2.91 7.70
CA SER A 44 -30.35 -2.10 7.00
C SER A 44 -30.79 -0.87 7.81
N ASP A 45 -30.63 -0.90 9.14
CA ASP A 45 -31.10 0.13 10.06
C ASP A 45 -30.01 0.50 11.08
N PHE A 46 -29.78 1.80 11.27
CA PHE A 46 -28.69 2.30 12.12
C PHE A 46 -29.08 3.56 12.89
N VAL A 47 -28.67 3.67 14.16
CA VAL A 47 -28.86 4.88 14.97
C VAL A 47 -27.52 5.60 15.14
N ALA A 48 -27.35 6.72 14.45
CA ALA A 48 -26.16 7.56 14.53
C ALA A 48 -26.29 8.57 15.68
N ARG A 49 -25.51 8.37 16.74
CA ARG A 49 -25.46 9.28 17.89
C ARG A 49 -24.35 10.32 17.75
N ARG A 50 -24.62 11.56 18.17
CA ARG A 50 -23.62 12.64 18.19
C ARG A 50 -23.82 13.61 19.36
N HIS A 51 -22.78 14.38 19.64
CA HIS A 51 -22.88 15.53 20.53
C HIS A 51 -23.28 16.80 19.77
N ARG A 52 -23.89 17.75 20.48
CA ARG A 52 -24.30 19.05 19.92
C ARG A 52 -23.10 19.75 19.28
N GLY A 53 -23.26 20.21 18.04
CA GLY A 53 -22.20 20.88 17.26
C GLY A 53 -21.25 19.94 16.51
N HIS A 54 -21.29 18.63 16.77
CA HIS A 54 -20.49 17.64 16.03
C HIS A 54 -21.28 17.03 14.87
N ALA A 55 -20.59 16.46 13.89
CA ALA A 55 -21.22 15.64 12.85
C ALA A 55 -21.56 14.25 13.39
N ALA A 56 -22.65 13.64 12.90
CA ALA A 56 -22.93 12.23 13.14
C ALA A 56 -21.92 11.37 12.36
N ARG A 57 -21.39 10.32 12.98
CA ARG A 57 -20.57 9.32 12.27
C ARG A 57 -21.45 8.17 11.82
N LEU A 58 -21.35 7.81 10.55
CA LEU A 58 -22.04 6.67 9.96
C LEU A 58 -21.08 5.47 9.99
N ASN A 59 -21.06 4.72 11.09
CA ASN A 59 -20.34 3.45 11.12
C ASN A 59 -21.27 2.32 10.71
N VAL A 60 -21.67 2.35 9.45
CA VAL A 60 -22.75 1.53 8.89
C VAL A 60 -22.29 0.16 8.39
N GLY A 61 -21.00 -0.16 8.56
CA GLY A 61 -20.39 -1.42 8.13
C GLY A 61 -20.71 -1.72 6.66
N VAL A 62 -20.28 -0.82 5.78
CA VAL A 62 -20.39 -0.99 4.32
C VAL A 62 -19.06 -1.48 3.79
N PHE A 63 -19.10 -2.44 2.88
CA PHE A 63 -17.93 -3.09 2.30
C PHE A 63 -18.09 -3.28 0.80
N VAL A 64 -16.99 -3.12 0.07
CA VAL A 64 -16.82 -3.56 -1.32
C VAL A 64 -16.11 -4.90 -1.27
N SER A 65 -16.73 -5.96 -1.80
CA SER A 65 -16.20 -7.32 -1.81
C SER A 65 -15.73 -7.72 -3.21
N ALA A 66 -14.66 -8.50 -3.30
CA ALA A 66 -14.29 -9.26 -4.49
C ALA A 66 -14.56 -10.75 -4.22
N LEU A 67 -15.39 -11.41 -5.03
CA LEU A 67 -16.01 -12.68 -4.64
C LEU A 67 -15.29 -13.90 -5.22
N ASP A 68 -15.22 -14.00 -6.53
CA ASP A 68 -14.76 -15.16 -7.31
C ASP A 68 -13.32 -15.04 -7.81
N GLN A 69 -12.86 -13.81 -8.06
CA GLN A 69 -11.47 -13.46 -8.36
C GLN A 69 -11.04 -12.25 -7.52
N PRO A 70 -9.73 -12.00 -7.35
CA PRO A 70 -9.27 -10.75 -6.76
C PRO A 70 -9.59 -9.56 -7.67
N LEU A 71 -9.81 -8.40 -7.07
CA LEU A 71 -9.64 -7.13 -7.77
C LEU A 71 -8.17 -6.75 -7.69
N GLU A 72 -7.43 -6.90 -8.79
CA GLU A 72 -6.05 -6.42 -8.89
C GLU A 72 -5.96 -5.23 -9.84
N LEU A 73 -5.35 -4.15 -9.36
CA LEU A 73 -5.09 -2.94 -10.12
C LEU A 73 -3.59 -2.62 -10.01
N ARG A 74 -2.91 -2.59 -11.16
CA ARG A 74 -1.50 -2.19 -11.27
C ARG A 74 -1.46 -0.72 -11.67
N VAL A 75 -0.88 0.13 -10.83
CA VAL A 75 -0.76 1.57 -11.06
C VAL A 75 0.70 1.93 -11.16
N GLY A 76 1.09 2.61 -12.23
CA GLY A 76 2.49 2.92 -12.44
C GLY A 76 2.76 4.06 -13.40
N ARG A 77 4.03 4.46 -13.47
CA ARG A 77 4.57 5.35 -14.49
C ARG A 77 5.86 4.75 -15.05
N PRO A 78 6.02 4.65 -16.38
CA PRO A 78 7.24 4.13 -16.98
C PRO A 78 8.49 4.94 -16.58
N SER A 79 8.38 6.27 -16.62
CA SER A 79 9.38 7.22 -16.13
C SER A 79 8.74 8.33 -15.27
N TYR A 80 9.56 9.16 -14.65
CA TYR A 80 9.09 10.30 -13.86
C TYR A 80 8.48 11.44 -14.69
N ASP A 81 8.73 11.45 -16.00
CA ASP A 81 8.16 12.42 -16.94
C ASP A 81 6.82 11.94 -17.55
N ASP A 82 6.48 10.66 -17.36
CA ASP A 82 5.24 10.06 -17.86
C ASP A 82 4.10 10.17 -16.84
N PRO A 83 2.84 10.33 -17.31
CA PRO A 83 1.68 10.33 -16.41
C PRO A 83 1.46 8.94 -15.80
N LEU A 84 0.73 8.91 -14.69
CA LEU A 84 0.27 7.65 -14.09
C LEU A 84 -0.70 6.92 -15.02
N GLN A 85 -0.52 5.62 -15.07
CA GLN A 85 -1.36 4.66 -15.78
C GLN A 85 -1.92 3.66 -14.78
N ILE A 86 -3.04 3.06 -15.14
CA ILE A 86 -3.70 2.04 -14.33
C ILE A 86 -4.23 0.94 -15.23
N ASP A 87 -3.91 -0.30 -14.86
CA ASP A 87 -4.40 -1.50 -15.51
C ASP A 87 -5.14 -2.36 -14.49
N GLN A 88 -6.23 -2.99 -14.92
CA GLN A 88 -6.82 -4.10 -14.20
C GLN A 88 -6.16 -5.40 -14.65
N VAL A 89 -5.79 -6.25 -13.70
CA VAL A 89 -5.30 -7.60 -13.99
C VAL A 89 -6.40 -8.59 -13.70
N VAL A 90 -6.57 -9.52 -14.62
CA VAL A 90 -7.66 -10.48 -14.63
C VAL A 90 -7.11 -11.87 -14.92
N GLU A 91 -7.47 -12.85 -14.09
CA GLU A 91 -7.04 -14.24 -14.27
C GLU A 91 -7.96 -14.94 -15.27
N THR A 92 -7.38 -15.48 -16.35
CA THR A 92 -8.09 -16.25 -17.37
C THR A 92 -7.55 -17.67 -17.48
N ALA A 93 -8.22 -18.54 -18.25
CA ALA A 93 -7.73 -19.90 -18.47
C ALA A 93 -6.40 -19.93 -19.24
N GLU A 94 -6.12 -18.88 -20.01
CA GLU A 94 -4.93 -18.70 -20.83
C GLU A 94 -3.79 -17.96 -20.10
N GLY A 95 -4.02 -17.47 -18.88
CA GLY A 95 -3.06 -16.70 -18.07
C GLY A 95 -3.61 -15.34 -17.61
N GLU A 96 -2.71 -14.43 -17.25
CA GLU A 96 -3.08 -13.05 -16.89
C GLU A 96 -3.48 -12.24 -18.13
N GLU A 97 -4.65 -11.61 -18.09
CA GLU A 97 -5.08 -10.58 -19.02
C GLU A 97 -4.93 -9.20 -18.38
N ILE A 98 -4.23 -8.29 -19.06
CA ILE A 98 -4.04 -6.89 -18.62
C ILE A 98 -5.02 -6.00 -19.39
N ARG A 99 -5.90 -5.31 -18.65
CA ARG A 99 -6.92 -4.41 -19.20
C ARG A 99 -6.64 -2.97 -18.79
N PRO A 100 -6.21 -2.11 -19.72
CA PRO A 100 -6.00 -0.70 -19.42
C PRO A 100 -7.29 -0.01 -18.99
N LEU A 101 -7.21 0.78 -17.91
CA LEU A 101 -8.31 1.61 -17.44
C LEU A 101 -8.07 3.08 -17.84
N PRO A 102 -9.15 3.88 -18.01
CA PRO A 102 -9.01 5.30 -18.31
C PRO A 102 -8.25 6.03 -17.19
N PRO A 103 -7.20 6.83 -17.46
CA PRO A 103 -6.42 7.51 -16.42
C PRO A 103 -7.25 8.45 -15.53
N GLU A 104 -8.42 8.92 -15.99
CA GLU A 104 -9.33 9.79 -15.23
C GLU A 104 -9.92 9.11 -13.99
N VAL A 105 -9.84 7.78 -13.90
CA VAL A 105 -10.24 7.04 -12.70
C VAL A 105 -9.21 7.17 -11.59
N LEU A 106 -8.00 7.68 -11.84
CA LEU A 106 -6.99 7.87 -10.81
C LEU A 106 -7.22 9.16 -10.03
N ASN A 107 -7.23 9.04 -8.69
CA ASN A 107 -7.03 10.16 -7.79
C ASN A 107 -5.55 10.23 -7.38
N GLU A 108 -4.67 10.43 -8.37
CA GLU A 108 -3.21 10.25 -8.22
C GLU A 108 -2.91 8.87 -7.58
N TRP A 109 -2.05 8.81 -6.57
CA TRP A 109 -1.78 7.60 -5.79
C TRP A 109 -2.84 7.32 -4.71
N ASN A 110 -3.89 8.12 -4.58
CA ASN A 110 -4.83 8.03 -3.46
C ASN A 110 -6.07 7.16 -3.75
N GLY A 111 -5.97 6.25 -4.72
CA GLY A 111 -7.04 5.33 -5.12
C GLY A 111 -7.89 5.83 -6.30
N LEU A 112 -9.07 5.25 -6.44
CA LEU A 112 -10.01 5.46 -7.53
C LEU A 112 -10.90 6.69 -7.30
N ALA A 113 -10.89 7.66 -8.22
CA ALA A 113 -11.64 8.89 -8.16
C ALA A 113 -13.15 8.68 -8.37
N GLY A 114 -13.99 9.24 -7.50
CA GLY A 114 -15.44 9.26 -7.71
C GLY A 114 -16.12 7.88 -7.76
N PHE A 115 -15.54 6.87 -7.11
CA PHE A 115 -16.03 5.48 -7.10
C PHE A 115 -17.40 5.31 -6.46
N LEU A 116 -17.64 5.94 -5.32
CA LEU A 116 -18.85 5.73 -4.54
C LEU A 116 -19.70 7.00 -4.47
N LYS A 117 -20.95 6.93 -4.92
CA LYS A 117 -21.95 7.97 -4.72
C LYS A 117 -22.72 7.71 -3.44
N ILE A 118 -22.92 8.75 -2.64
CA ILE A 118 -23.67 8.69 -1.38
C ILE A 118 -24.79 9.74 -1.42
N ASP A 119 -26.02 9.26 -1.48
CA ASP A 119 -27.24 10.05 -1.46
C ASP A 119 -27.92 9.92 -0.09
N VAL A 120 -28.25 11.06 0.52
CA VAL A 120 -28.98 11.13 1.78
C VAL A 120 -30.33 11.79 1.50
N ALA A 121 -31.39 11.01 1.65
CA ALA A 121 -32.76 11.50 1.59
C ALA A 121 -33.34 11.70 2.99
N ASP A 122 -34.15 12.75 3.18
CA ASP A 122 -34.93 12.94 4.41
C ASP A 122 -36.18 12.03 4.44
N SER A 123 -36.99 12.15 5.49
CA SER A 123 -38.21 11.37 5.65
C SER A 123 -39.29 11.62 4.60
N SER A 124 -39.19 12.71 3.81
CA SER A 124 -40.07 12.97 2.66
C SER A 124 -39.61 12.26 1.38
N GLY A 125 -38.41 11.66 1.39
CA GLY A 125 -37.77 11.08 0.21
C GLY A 125 -36.95 12.08 -0.61
N THR A 126 -36.86 13.35 -0.18
CA THR A 126 -36.07 14.37 -0.88
C THR A 126 -34.58 14.17 -0.60
N ILE A 127 -33.75 14.06 -1.65
CA ILE A 127 -32.29 14.02 -1.50
C ILE A 127 -31.80 15.39 -1.02
N ILE A 128 -31.40 15.46 0.24
CA ILE A 128 -30.90 16.69 0.88
C ILE A 128 -29.38 16.84 0.74
N ARG A 129 -28.69 15.75 0.36
CA ARG A 129 -27.23 15.75 0.16
C ARG A 129 -26.83 14.60 -0.77
N SER A 130 -26.01 14.90 -1.76
CA SER A 130 -25.35 13.94 -2.66
C SER A 130 -23.87 14.24 -2.71
N ASN A 131 -23.00 13.24 -2.61
CA ASN A 131 -21.55 13.42 -2.78
C ASN A 131 -20.92 12.21 -3.43
N LEU A 132 -19.87 12.45 -4.21
CA LEU A 132 -18.95 11.42 -4.66
C LEU A 132 -17.81 11.22 -3.65
N ARG A 133 -17.31 9.99 -3.58
CA ARG A 133 -16.18 9.60 -2.76
C ARG A 133 -15.21 8.77 -3.57
N ASN A 134 -13.94 9.08 -3.39
CA ASN A 134 -12.85 8.26 -3.89
C ASN A 134 -12.77 6.97 -3.07
N PHE A 135 -12.27 5.91 -3.66
CA PHE A 135 -12.17 4.60 -3.06
C PHE A 135 -10.74 4.11 -3.15
N CYS A 136 -10.18 3.71 -2.02
CA CYS A 136 -8.91 3.02 -1.99
C CYS A 136 -9.18 1.54 -1.67
N PRO A 137 -8.88 0.61 -2.60
CA PRO A 137 -9.01 -0.82 -2.35
C PRO A 137 -8.16 -1.30 -1.18
N ASN A 138 -6.96 -0.71 -1.04
CA ASN A 138 -6.02 -1.01 0.02
C ASN A 138 -6.42 -0.27 1.31
N THR A 139 -6.88 -0.99 2.33
CA THR A 139 -7.30 -0.36 3.60
C THR A 139 -7.10 -1.29 4.78
N TYR A 140 -6.99 -0.70 5.96
CA TYR A 140 -6.89 -1.45 7.21
C TYR A 140 -8.20 -2.16 7.60
N GLU A 141 -9.36 -1.59 7.27
CA GLU A 141 -10.66 -2.24 7.56
C GLU A 141 -11.01 -3.20 6.42
N ARG A 142 -10.43 -4.40 6.50
CA ARG A 142 -10.56 -5.49 5.54
C ARG A 142 -10.95 -6.78 6.25
N GLN A 143 -11.82 -7.57 5.63
CA GLN A 143 -12.47 -8.74 6.23
C GLN A 143 -12.49 -9.90 5.24
N ARG A 144 -12.19 -11.11 5.70
CA ARG A 144 -12.54 -12.34 4.97
C ARG A 144 -14.05 -12.51 5.00
N ILE A 145 -14.68 -12.74 3.85
CA ILE A 145 -16.13 -13.00 3.79
C ILE A 145 -16.46 -14.50 3.84
N ASP A 146 -15.48 -15.35 3.57
CA ASP A 146 -15.52 -16.80 3.73
C ASP A 146 -14.10 -17.35 3.95
N ASP A 147 -13.92 -18.67 3.89
CA ASP A 147 -12.64 -19.36 4.10
C ASP A 147 -11.84 -19.67 2.83
N GLN A 148 -12.31 -19.24 1.65
CA GLN A 148 -11.72 -19.54 0.34
C GLN A 148 -10.59 -18.58 -0.07
N GLY A 149 -10.59 -17.36 0.49
CA GLY A 149 -9.52 -16.38 0.28
C GLY A 149 -8.32 -16.63 1.18
N PRO A 150 -7.17 -15.96 0.93
CA PRO A 150 -5.97 -16.11 1.75
C PRO A 150 -6.26 -15.74 3.22
N VAL A 151 -5.52 -16.34 4.15
CA VAL A 151 -5.67 -16.07 5.59
C VAL A 151 -5.30 -14.63 5.91
N ILE A 152 -4.26 -14.12 5.23
CA ILE A 152 -3.82 -12.73 5.31
C ILE A 152 -3.86 -12.13 3.92
N SER A 153 -4.39 -10.92 3.81
CA SER A 153 -4.50 -10.21 2.53
C SER A 153 -3.13 -9.86 1.96
N LEU A 154 -2.95 -10.15 0.66
CA LEU A 154 -1.70 -9.97 -0.08
C LEU A 154 -1.42 -8.50 -0.40
N TYR A 155 -2.46 -7.67 -0.45
CA TYR A 155 -2.34 -6.27 -0.83
C TYR A 155 -1.87 -5.37 0.33
N PRO A 156 -1.21 -4.24 0.03
CA PRO A 156 -0.85 -3.21 1.00
C PRO A 156 -2.04 -2.66 1.80
N TYR A 157 -1.75 -1.98 2.91
CA TYR A 157 -2.76 -1.40 3.81
C TYR A 157 -3.30 -0.02 3.41
N GLY A 158 -2.74 0.59 2.37
CA GLY A 158 -3.14 1.91 1.85
C GLY A 158 -2.83 2.04 0.37
N CYS A 159 -3.39 3.05 -0.28
CA CYS A 159 -3.01 3.43 -1.65
C CYS A 159 -1.92 4.50 -1.67
N TYR A 160 -1.81 5.28 -0.58
CA TYR A 160 -0.84 6.38 -0.47
C TYR A 160 0.57 5.90 -0.75
N ALA A 161 1.30 6.72 -1.50
CA ALA A 161 2.60 6.42 -2.03
C ALA A 161 3.61 7.54 -1.73
N ASN A 162 4.89 7.21 -1.77
CA ASN A 162 5.97 8.19 -1.75
C ASN A 162 5.88 9.09 -3.00
N PRO A 163 6.28 10.37 -2.96
CA PRO A 163 6.31 11.23 -4.16
C PRO A 163 7.05 10.63 -5.36
N PHE A 164 8.03 9.76 -5.08
CA PHE A 164 8.87 9.12 -6.09
C PHE A 164 8.50 7.65 -6.37
N THR A 165 7.35 7.16 -5.90
CA THR A 165 6.85 5.82 -6.28
C THR A 165 6.69 5.72 -7.81
N ARG A 166 7.12 4.61 -8.38
CA ARG A 166 7.04 4.26 -9.80
C ARG A 166 5.92 3.27 -10.09
N GLY A 167 5.71 2.31 -9.20
CA GLY A 167 4.73 1.24 -9.35
C GLY A 167 4.08 0.84 -8.02
N TYR A 168 2.78 0.57 -8.05
CA TYR A 168 1.98 0.21 -6.89
C TYR A 168 0.91 -0.82 -7.29
N VAL A 169 0.64 -1.78 -6.42
CA VAL A 169 -0.48 -2.71 -6.57
C VAL A 169 -1.60 -2.37 -5.58
N TRP A 170 -2.80 -2.11 -6.10
CA TRP A 170 -4.02 -1.95 -5.31
C TRP A 170 -4.95 -3.12 -5.53
N GLY A 171 -5.64 -3.56 -4.48
CA GLY A 171 -6.61 -4.60 -4.67
C GLY A 171 -7.38 -5.08 -3.46
N ILE A 172 -8.22 -6.06 -3.74
CA ILE A 172 -9.03 -6.80 -2.80
C ILE A 172 -8.85 -8.27 -3.17
N ASP A 173 -8.34 -9.08 -2.26
CA ASP A 173 -8.21 -10.52 -2.49
C ASP A 173 -9.58 -11.15 -2.80
N ARG A 174 -9.57 -12.25 -3.54
CA ARG A 174 -10.76 -13.10 -3.69
C ARG A 174 -11.30 -13.47 -2.31
N SER A 175 -12.62 -13.43 -2.16
CA SER A 175 -13.30 -13.71 -0.89
C SER A 175 -12.88 -12.79 0.26
N TRP A 176 -12.48 -11.57 -0.08
CA TRP A 176 -12.30 -10.48 0.87
C TRP A 176 -13.24 -9.32 0.58
N ALA A 177 -13.43 -8.49 1.60
CA ALA A 177 -14.17 -7.26 1.51
C ALA A 177 -13.46 -6.15 2.27
N VAL A 178 -13.54 -4.93 1.73
CA VAL A 178 -12.87 -3.76 2.27
C VAL A 178 -13.85 -2.62 2.49
N SER A 179 -13.69 -1.89 3.59
CA SER A 179 -14.56 -0.74 3.83
C SER A 179 -14.09 0.49 3.06
N PRO A 180 -14.94 1.13 2.24
CA PRO A 180 -14.60 2.35 1.50
C PRO A 180 -14.41 3.58 2.42
N PHE A 181 -14.54 3.41 3.73
CA PHE A 181 -14.47 4.49 4.72
C PHE A 181 -13.44 4.26 5.82
N GLY A 182 -12.74 3.12 5.80
CA GLY A 182 -11.93 2.63 6.91
C GLY A 182 -12.72 2.51 8.23
N TYR A 183 -12.02 2.43 9.36
CA TYR A 183 -12.64 2.21 10.67
C TYR A 183 -13.58 3.32 11.17
N ARG A 184 -13.51 4.53 10.59
CA ARG A 184 -14.17 5.71 11.17
C ARG A 184 -15.51 6.05 10.53
N GLY A 185 -15.79 5.52 9.33
CA GLY A 185 -17.00 5.82 8.58
C GLY A 185 -17.09 7.28 8.09
N PRO A 186 -18.02 7.60 7.17
CA PRO A 186 -18.24 8.96 6.73
C PRO A 186 -18.95 9.78 7.82
N ARG A 187 -18.79 11.10 7.74
CA ARG A 187 -19.44 12.05 8.63
C ARG A 187 -20.60 12.75 7.94
N MET A 188 -21.71 12.90 8.64
CA MET A 188 -22.91 13.57 8.16
C MET A 188 -23.32 14.69 9.10
N ARG A 189 -23.49 15.90 8.55
CA ARG A 189 -24.00 17.06 9.27
C ARG A 189 -25.41 17.37 8.75
N VAL A 190 -26.40 16.82 9.42
CA VAL A 190 -27.86 16.98 9.19
C VAL A 190 -28.55 17.21 10.54
N PRO A 191 -29.80 17.67 10.64
CA PRO A 191 -30.56 17.70 11.89
C PRO A 191 -30.75 16.31 12.54
N ASP A 192 -31.39 16.27 13.70
CA ASP A 192 -31.89 14.99 14.25
C ASP A 192 -33.13 14.59 13.44
N GLY A 193 -33.27 13.29 13.17
CA GLY A 193 -34.35 12.79 12.32
C GLY A 193 -33.99 11.48 11.65
N ASP A 194 -34.91 10.99 10.82
CA ASP A 194 -34.77 9.76 10.05
C ASP A 194 -34.38 10.08 8.61
N TYR A 195 -33.41 9.34 8.10
CA TYR A 195 -32.84 9.52 6.78
C TYR A 195 -32.75 8.17 6.07
N ARG A 196 -32.90 8.19 4.74
CA ARG A 196 -32.54 7.05 3.89
C ARG A 196 -31.19 7.37 3.23
N VAL A 197 -30.18 6.56 3.54
CA VAL A 197 -28.85 6.68 2.94
C VAL A 197 -28.72 5.60 1.87
N THR A 198 -28.49 6.01 0.63
CA THR A 198 -28.22 5.11 -0.49
C THR A 198 -26.77 5.29 -0.91
N MET A 199 -26.05 4.19 -1.01
CA MET A 199 -24.67 4.16 -1.49
C MET A 199 -24.63 3.31 -2.75
N THR A 200 -24.04 3.86 -3.80
CA THR A 200 -24.02 3.25 -5.14
C THR A 200 -22.63 3.37 -5.73
N ILE A 201 -22.07 2.26 -6.20
CA ILE A 201 -20.89 2.27 -7.08
C ILE A 201 -21.31 2.98 -8.38
N THR A 202 -20.56 3.99 -8.80
CA THR A 202 -20.98 4.82 -9.94
C THR A 202 -20.99 4.05 -11.25
N ASP A 203 -21.84 4.50 -12.18
CA ASP A 203 -22.02 3.85 -13.48
C ASP A 203 -20.71 3.64 -14.24
N THR A 204 -19.76 4.57 -14.09
CA THR A 204 -18.40 4.45 -14.64
C THR A 204 -17.75 3.14 -14.20
N TYR A 205 -17.72 2.84 -12.91
CA TYR A 205 -17.09 1.62 -12.40
C TYR A 205 -17.96 0.38 -12.58
N SER A 206 -19.28 0.53 -12.55
CA SER A 206 -20.18 -0.56 -12.90
C SER A 206 -19.99 -1.05 -14.34
N GLN A 207 -19.68 -0.14 -15.27
CA GLN A 207 -19.35 -0.48 -16.65
C GLN A 207 -17.91 -1.01 -16.79
N LEU A 208 -16.93 -0.39 -16.14
CA LEU A 208 -15.53 -0.81 -16.24
C LEU A 208 -15.29 -2.22 -15.65
N PHE A 209 -16.02 -2.59 -14.61
CA PHE A 209 -15.84 -3.85 -13.88
C PHE A 209 -17.04 -4.81 -14.03
N ASP A 210 -17.95 -4.57 -14.98
CA ASP A 210 -19.14 -5.39 -15.23
C ASP A 210 -19.95 -5.70 -13.95
N ILE A 211 -20.15 -4.70 -13.08
CA ILE A 211 -20.83 -4.86 -11.80
C ILE A 211 -22.34 -4.91 -12.03
N ALA A 212 -22.96 -6.02 -11.61
CA ALA A 212 -24.40 -6.18 -11.69
C ALA A 212 -25.13 -5.11 -10.85
N SER A 213 -26.28 -4.66 -11.34
CA SER A 213 -27.03 -3.55 -10.72
C SER A 213 -27.43 -3.82 -9.27
N GLU A 214 -27.74 -5.08 -8.95
CA GLU A 214 -28.06 -5.58 -7.62
C GLU A 214 -26.86 -5.62 -6.68
N ASP A 215 -25.65 -5.71 -7.24
CA ASP A 215 -24.39 -5.75 -6.51
C ASP A 215 -23.78 -4.34 -6.35
N ALA A 216 -24.23 -3.35 -7.13
CA ALA A 216 -23.68 -2.00 -7.12
C ALA A 216 -24.29 -1.08 -6.04
N THR A 217 -25.45 -1.41 -5.44
CA THR A 217 -26.20 -0.49 -4.58
C THR A 217 -26.60 -1.10 -3.24
N VAL A 218 -26.44 -0.32 -2.17
CA VAL A 218 -27.02 -0.61 -0.85
C VAL A 218 -27.79 0.59 -0.34
N ALA A 219 -28.91 0.33 0.33
CA ALA A 219 -29.73 1.36 0.97
C ALA A 219 -29.99 0.99 2.43
N MET A 220 -29.95 1.99 3.30
CA MET A 220 -30.15 1.83 4.73
C MET A 220 -30.93 3.00 5.33
N ASN A 221 -31.66 2.72 6.39
CA ASN A 221 -32.34 3.74 7.20
C ASN A 221 -31.40 4.16 8.34
N VAL A 222 -31.22 5.47 8.50
CA VAL A 222 -30.34 6.06 9.51
C VAL A 222 -31.13 7.07 10.35
N THR A 223 -31.27 6.77 11.64
CA THR A 223 -31.82 7.73 12.61
C THR A 223 -30.69 8.50 13.28
N VAL A 224 -30.68 9.82 13.17
CA VAL A 224 -29.69 10.69 13.83
C VAL A 224 -30.26 11.23 15.12
N LYS A 225 -29.54 11.04 16.24
CA LYS A 225 -29.93 11.54 17.56
C LYS A 225 -28.81 12.31 18.24
N THR A 226 -29.12 13.50 18.73
CA THR A 226 -28.22 14.30 19.56
C THR A 226 -28.37 13.88 21.02
N VAL A 227 -27.27 13.40 21.61
CA VAL A 227 -27.24 12.99 23.02
C VAL A 227 -26.73 14.13 23.90
N LYS A 228 -27.42 14.38 25.03
CA LYS A 228 -26.98 15.31 26.08
C LYS A 228 -26.12 14.53 27.09
N GLY A 229 -24.88 14.97 27.28
CA GLY A 229 -23.95 14.41 28.28
C GLY A 229 -22.60 14.00 27.71
N ARG A 230 -21.56 14.10 28.53
CA ARG A 230 -20.29 13.37 28.31
C ARG A 230 -20.50 11.97 28.88
N HIS A 231 -21.02 11.07 28.06
CA HIS A 231 -20.95 9.65 28.37
C HIS A 231 -20.29 8.94 27.19
N CYS A 232 -19.06 8.51 27.45
CA CYS A 232 -18.29 7.66 26.57
C CYS A 232 -18.81 6.23 26.77
N GLU A 233 -19.80 5.82 26.01
CA GLU A 233 -20.27 4.42 25.91
C GLU A 233 -19.27 3.56 25.11
N SER A 234 -17.97 3.72 25.37
CA SER A 234 -16.86 2.82 24.99
C SER A 234 -15.53 3.43 25.44
N CYS A 235 -15.42 3.74 26.73
CA CYS A 235 -14.12 3.98 27.37
C CYS A 235 -13.78 2.74 28.20
N ASN A 236 -13.77 1.57 27.55
CA ASN A 236 -13.12 0.38 28.10
C ASN A 236 -11.81 0.19 27.34
N HIS A 237 -10.71 0.35 28.07
CA HIS A 237 -9.39 -0.05 27.61
C HIS A 237 -9.43 -1.55 27.30
N ALA A 238 -9.31 -1.90 26.02
CA ALA A 238 -8.93 -3.27 25.66
C ALA A 238 -7.56 -3.53 26.29
N ARG A 239 -7.50 -4.49 27.22
CA ARG A 239 -6.24 -5.08 27.66
C ARG A 239 -5.57 -5.67 26.43
N ARG A 240 -4.27 -5.41 26.29
CA ARG A 240 -3.42 -6.05 25.29
C ARG A 240 -3.53 -7.57 25.48
N HIS A 241 -4.11 -8.26 24.51
CA HIS A 241 -3.89 -9.69 24.37
C HIS A 241 -2.51 -9.86 23.73
N ALA A 242 -1.69 -10.70 24.35
CA ALA A 242 -0.45 -11.17 23.75
C ALA A 242 -0.81 -11.99 22.51
N LEU A 243 -0.20 -11.65 21.37
CA LEU A 243 -0.16 -12.53 20.21
C LEU A 243 0.74 -13.71 20.59
N THR A 244 0.19 -14.93 20.51
CA THR A 244 0.99 -16.14 20.42
C THR A 244 1.46 -16.26 18.98
N GLU A 245 2.76 -16.08 18.75
CA GLU A 245 3.41 -16.51 17.51
C GLU A 245 3.47 -18.02 17.49
N GLU A 246 2.90 -18.63 16.44
CA GLU A 246 3.20 -19.99 16.07
C GLU A 246 4.35 -19.93 15.05
N ARG A 247 5.57 -20.21 15.51
CA ARG A 247 6.73 -20.37 14.62
C ARG A 247 6.71 -21.79 14.05
N ILE A 248 6.52 -21.91 12.74
CA ILE A 248 7.13 -23.00 11.98
C ILE A 248 8.55 -22.54 11.65
N GLY A 249 9.51 -23.03 12.41
CA GLY A 249 10.93 -22.90 12.08
C GLY A 249 11.48 -24.29 11.80
N SER A 250 11.76 -24.57 10.54
CA SER A 250 12.77 -25.57 10.20
C SER A 250 14.10 -25.08 10.78
N ALA A 251 14.84 -25.96 11.45
CA ALA A 251 16.17 -25.62 11.92
C ALA A 251 17.07 -25.36 10.71
N ALA A 252 17.51 -24.11 10.54
CA ALA A 252 18.52 -23.81 9.55
C ALA A 252 19.80 -24.59 9.90
N THR A 253 20.20 -25.47 8.97
CA THR A 253 21.57 -25.93 8.78
C THR A 253 22.52 -24.72 8.78
N ASN A 254 23.79 -24.88 9.17
CA ASN A 254 24.79 -23.81 9.09
C ASN A 254 24.74 -23.14 7.70
N VAL A 255 24.25 -21.89 7.62
CA VAL A 255 24.24 -21.10 6.39
C VAL A 255 25.70 -20.80 6.00
N PRO A 256 26.16 -21.20 4.80
CA PRO A 256 27.56 -21.06 4.43
C PRO A 256 27.94 -19.60 4.19
N ASP A 257 29.20 -19.26 4.46
CA ASP A 257 29.74 -17.95 4.08
C ASP A 257 30.07 -17.96 2.57
N ILE A 258 29.67 -16.89 1.88
CA ILE A 258 29.89 -16.69 0.44
C ILE A 258 30.64 -15.36 0.28
N GLU A 259 31.77 -15.36 -0.43
CA GLU A 259 32.51 -14.12 -0.71
C GLU A 259 31.96 -13.38 -1.94
N ASN A 260 31.53 -14.13 -2.96
CA ASN A 260 31.08 -13.61 -4.25
C ASN A 260 29.73 -14.24 -4.62
N PRO A 261 28.61 -13.73 -4.06
CA PRO A 261 27.28 -14.20 -4.41
C PRO A 261 26.97 -13.90 -5.89
N ASP A 262 26.10 -14.71 -6.49
CA ASP A 262 25.62 -14.49 -7.86
C ASP A 262 24.83 -13.17 -7.93
N PRO A 263 25.14 -12.23 -8.84
CA PRO A 263 24.35 -11.01 -9.00
C PRO A 263 22.86 -11.24 -9.22
N ALA A 264 22.45 -12.38 -9.79
CA ALA A 264 21.04 -12.70 -10.03
C ALA A 264 20.19 -12.86 -8.75
N ILE A 265 20.82 -13.01 -7.58
CA ILE A 265 20.17 -13.13 -6.27
C ILE A 265 20.45 -11.92 -5.36
N LEU A 266 20.98 -10.84 -5.91
CA LEU A 266 21.34 -9.64 -5.17
C LEU A 266 20.27 -8.54 -5.27
N PRO A 267 20.13 -7.71 -4.21
CA PRO A 267 19.37 -6.47 -4.28
C PRO A 267 20.10 -5.43 -5.16
N ASP A 268 19.40 -4.36 -5.52
CA ASP A 268 19.97 -3.17 -6.15
C ASP A 268 19.56 -1.93 -5.33
N LEU A 269 20.50 -1.30 -4.62
CA LEU A 269 20.20 -0.21 -3.69
C LEU A 269 20.27 1.13 -4.42
N GLN A 270 19.12 1.79 -4.50
CA GLN A 270 19.00 3.04 -5.22
C GLN A 270 18.58 4.17 -4.28
N SER A 271 19.22 5.33 -4.41
CA SER A 271 18.81 6.53 -3.69
C SER A 271 17.73 7.28 -4.45
N LEU A 272 16.70 7.75 -3.75
CA LEU A 272 15.70 8.66 -4.32
C LEU A 272 16.04 10.13 -3.99
N PRO A 273 15.50 11.10 -4.75
CA PRO A 273 15.75 12.50 -4.50
C PRO A 273 15.28 12.88 -3.10
N SER A 274 16.00 13.79 -2.44
CA SER A 274 15.54 14.35 -1.17
C SER A 274 14.26 15.18 -1.35
N PHE A 275 13.37 15.12 -0.37
CA PHE A 275 12.05 15.77 -0.41
C PHE A 275 11.63 16.29 0.96
N GLY A 276 10.59 17.11 1.05
CA GLY A 276 10.23 17.77 2.31
C GLY A 276 11.42 18.55 2.86
N ILE A 277 12.03 19.39 2.04
CA ILE A 277 13.20 20.19 2.33
C ILE A 277 12.74 21.53 2.88
N GLN A 278 13.15 21.82 4.12
CA GLN A 278 12.71 23.02 4.81
C GLN A 278 13.87 23.62 5.61
N VAL A 279 13.81 24.93 5.82
CA VAL A 279 14.73 25.60 6.76
C VAL A 279 14.07 25.75 8.12
N ARG A 280 14.74 25.23 9.15
CA ARG A 280 14.40 25.47 10.55
C ARG A 280 15.34 26.52 11.13
N ASN A 281 14.84 27.75 11.28
CA ASN A 281 15.58 28.85 11.89
C ASN A 281 15.40 28.84 13.42
N GLY A 282 16.52 28.85 14.14
CA GLY A 282 16.59 29.16 15.57
C GLY A 282 17.24 30.52 15.81
N LYS A 283 17.37 30.93 17.08
CA LYS A 283 17.93 32.25 17.45
C LYS A 283 19.38 32.49 16.98
N ARG A 284 20.17 31.43 16.82
CA ARG A 284 21.60 31.50 16.45
C ARG A 284 22.03 30.51 15.37
N ARG A 285 21.17 29.56 15.00
CA ARG A 285 21.49 28.50 14.04
C ARG A 285 20.34 28.29 13.09
N SER A 286 20.67 27.94 11.86
CA SER A 286 19.70 27.57 10.83
C SER A 286 20.06 26.18 10.32
N TYR A 287 19.07 25.29 10.31
CA TYR A 287 19.25 23.93 9.82
C TYR A 287 18.41 23.71 8.57
N LEU A 288 19.00 23.07 7.56
CA LEU A 288 18.28 22.56 6.39
C LEU A 288 17.84 21.13 6.70
N THR A 289 16.56 20.91 6.94
CA THR A 289 15.97 19.59 7.15
C THR A 289 15.49 19.03 5.82
N PHE A 290 15.54 17.71 5.65
CA PHE A 290 15.13 17.01 4.43
C PHE A 290 14.63 15.60 4.78
N GLY A 291 13.88 14.98 3.88
CA GLY A 291 13.60 13.55 3.83
C GLY A 291 14.55 12.86 2.86
N ALA A 292 14.94 11.63 3.15
CA ALA A 292 15.77 10.79 2.28
C ALA A 292 15.20 9.38 2.25
N ASN A 293 15.33 8.71 1.10
CA ASN A 293 14.89 7.33 0.91
C ASN A 293 15.95 6.57 0.10
N VAL A 294 16.27 5.37 0.56
CA VAL A 294 17.01 4.36 -0.19
C VAL A 294 16.07 3.18 -0.37
N TRP A 295 15.95 2.68 -1.59
CA TRP A 295 15.03 1.60 -1.94
C TRP A 295 15.75 0.44 -2.61
N VAL A 296 15.12 -0.74 -2.53
CA VAL A 296 15.66 -1.98 -3.10
C VAL A 296 14.90 -2.30 -4.38
N GLY A 297 15.59 -2.15 -5.50
CA GLY A 297 15.23 -2.75 -6.77
C GLY A 297 15.96 -4.08 -6.98
N GLY A 298 16.20 -4.43 -8.25
CA GLY A 298 16.99 -5.60 -8.62
C GLY A 298 16.18 -6.89 -8.52
N ALA A 299 16.79 -7.96 -8.00
CA ALA A 299 16.21 -9.30 -8.01
C ALA A 299 15.81 -9.85 -6.64
N SER A 300 16.20 -9.21 -5.54
CA SER A 300 15.92 -9.71 -4.20
C SER A 300 15.73 -8.61 -3.17
N SER A 301 15.08 -8.95 -2.05
CA SER A 301 15.09 -8.14 -0.83
C SER A 301 16.52 -8.05 -0.24
N LEU A 302 16.79 -6.98 0.51
CA LEU A 302 17.98 -6.88 1.36
C LEU A 302 17.65 -7.44 2.75
N VAL A 303 18.38 -8.46 3.21
CA VAL A 303 18.26 -9.02 4.56
C VAL A 303 19.61 -8.94 5.27
N VAL A 304 19.66 -8.23 6.40
CA VAL A 304 20.86 -8.14 7.23
C VAL A 304 20.54 -8.58 8.65
N GLU A 305 21.34 -9.49 9.20
CA GLU A 305 21.25 -9.90 10.60
C GLU A 305 22.43 -9.42 11.42
N GLY A 306 22.16 -9.06 12.67
CA GLY A 306 23.16 -8.68 13.66
C GLY A 306 23.29 -9.72 14.76
N PHE A 307 24.52 -10.09 15.11
CA PHE A 307 24.84 -10.95 16.26
C PHE A 307 25.70 -10.21 17.28
N ARG A 308 25.19 -10.06 18.51
CA ARG A 308 25.81 -9.21 19.53
C ARG A 308 27.05 -9.82 20.16
N HIS A 309 28.07 -8.99 20.33
CA HIS A 309 29.23 -9.30 21.16
C HIS A 309 28.86 -9.35 22.66
N SER A 310 29.53 -10.19 23.44
CA SER A 310 29.35 -10.21 24.91
C SER A 310 29.71 -8.86 25.49
N ASP A 311 28.84 -8.31 26.36
CA ASP A 311 29.07 -7.08 27.13
C ASP A 311 29.34 -5.78 26.32
N GLU A 312 29.07 -5.78 25.02
CA GLU A 312 29.26 -4.61 24.14
C GLU A 312 27.94 -4.16 23.49
N ASP A 313 27.84 -2.88 23.15
CA ASP A 313 26.73 -2.32 22.35
C ASP A 313 27.05 -2.37 20.83
N VAL A 314 27.62 -3.49 20.39
CA VAL A 314 28.03 -3.77 19.00
C VAL A 314 27.54 -5.16 18.58
N MET A 315 27.09 -5.28 17.32
CA MET A 315 26.83 -6.57 16.68
C MET A 315 27.62 -6.70 15.38
N ASP A 316 28.13 -7.89 15.09
CA ASP A 316 28.59 -8.23 13.74
C ASP A 316 27.38 -8.34 12.81
N ALA A 317 27.46 -7.71 11.64
CA ALA A 317 26.40 -7.70 10.64
C ALA A 317 26.72 -8.65 9.48
N TYR A 318 25.74 -9.47 9.10
CA TYR A 318 25.82 -10.38 7.98
C TYR A 318 24.65 -10.16 7.03
N GLN A 319 24.92 -9.99 5.74
CA GLN A 319 23.90 -10.01 4.70
C GLN A 319 23.59 -11.45 4.35
N TYR A 320 22.32 -11.81 4.29
CA TYR A 320 21.85 -13.15 3.93
C TYR A 320 21.28 -13.16 2.52
N PHE A 321 21.63 -14.19 1.75
CA PHE A 321 21.14 -14.40 0.39
C PHE A 321 20.11 -15.51 0.36
N TYR A 322 19.04 -15.29 -0.38
CA TYR A 322 17.88 -16.16 -0.42
C TYR A 322 17.62 -16.67 -1.82
N GLN A 323 17.18 -17.92 -1.91
CA GLN A 323 16.62 -18.51 -3.12
C GLN A 323 15.43 -19.37 -2.71
N ASP A 324 14.29 -19.19 -3.39
CA ASP A 324 13.05 -19.92 -3.12
C ASP A 324 12.60 -19.87 -1.64
N GLY A 325 12.85 -18.74 -0.97
CA GLY A 325 12.50 -18.51 0.44
C GLY A 325 13.50 -19.07 1.46
N GLU A 326 14.53 -19.81 1.01
CA GLU A 326 15.53 -20.42 1.88
C GLU A 326 16.87 -19.65 1.85
N PRO A 327 17.56 -19.48 2.99
CA PRO A 327 18.87 -18.85 3.01
C PRO A 327 19.92 -19.79 2.40
N ILE A 328 20.55 -19.39 1.31
CA ILE A 328 21.57 -20.19 0.60
C ILE A 328 23.00 -19.79 0.96
N GLY A 329 23.18 -18.63 1.60
CA GLY A 329 24.48 -18.19 2.10
C GLY A 329 24.43 -16.83 2.77
N ARG A 330 25.59 -16.37 3.27
CA ARG A 330 25.73 -15.05 3.88
C ARG A 330 27.14 -14.46 3.70
N SER A 331 27.28 -13.16 3.89
CA SER A 331 28.58 -12.46 3.92
C SER A 331 28.62 -11.48 5.08
N GLN A 332 29.78 -11.27 5.70
CA GLN A 332 29.95 -10.22 6.71
C GLN A 332 30.00 -8.85 6.03
N VAL A 333 29.11 -7.94 6.43
CA VAL A 333 28.91 -6.64 5.74
C VAL A 333 29.07 -5.43 6.67
N GLY A 334 29.59 -5.63 7.88
CA GLY A 334 29.92 -4.56 8.81
C GLY A 334 29.41 -4.83 10.21
N THR A 335 28.86 -3.79 10.86
CA THR A 335 28.38 -3.87 12.24
C THR A 335 27.08 -3.10 12.45
N PHE A 336 26.34 -3.50 13.48
CA PHE A 336 25.30 -2.67 14.09
C PHE A 336 25.81 -2.02 15.37
N GLU A 337 25.33 -0.81 15.63
CA GLU A 337 25.57 -0.10 16.90
C GLU A 337 24.24 0.28 17.54
N PHE A 338 24.17 0.19 18.87
CA PHE A 338 22.98 0.63 19.60
C PHE A 338 22.96 2.14 19.76
N ASP A 339 21.91 2.80 19.27
CA ASP A 339 21.75 4.24 19.46
C ASP A 339 21.08 4.53 20.82
N THR A 340 21.79 5.21 21.71
CA THR A 340 21.30 5.53 23.06
C THR A 340 20.50 6.84 23.11
N ARG A 341 20.43 7.58 22.00
CA ARG A 341 19.76 8.89 21.95
C ARG A 341 18.25 8.73 22.12
N ARG A 342 17.62 9.69 22.81
CA ARG A 342 16.17 9.70 23.03
C ARG A 342 15.42 9.69 21.69
N GLY A 343 14.56 8.69 21.50
CA GLY A 343 13.79 8.47 20.26
C GLY A 343 14.46 7.55 19.25
N HIS A 344 15.71 7.11 19.50
CA HIS A 344 16.49 6.22 18.64
C HIS A 344 17.00 5.00 19.43
N ARG A 345 16.25 4.52 20.44
CA ARG A 345 16.69 3.41 21.32
C ARG A 345 16.54 2.04 20.67
N HIS A 346 17.25 1.83 19.56
CA HIS A 346 17.30 0.60 18.79
C HIS A 346 18.68 0.49 18.11
N TRP A 347 18.96 -0.68 17.55
CA TRP A 347 20.16 -0.95 16.79
C TRP A 347 20.07 -0.30 15.41
N HIS A 348 21.24 0.08 14.87
CA HIS A 348 21.37 0.68 13.56
C HIS A 348 22.52 0.03 12.79
N PHE A 349 22.28 -0.40 11.56
CA PHE A 349 23.29 -0.83 10.62
C PHE A 349 24.15 0.36 10.18
N ARG A 350 25.47 0.25 10.31
CA ARG A 350 26.40 1.30 9.84
C ARG A 350 26.55 1.22 8.32
N GLN A 351 26.85 2.36 7.70
CA GLN A 351 27.18 2.44 6.28
C GLN A 351 26.06 2.03 5.30
N PHE A 352 24.80 2.00 5.73
CA PHE A 352 23.67 1.85 4.80
C PHE A 352 23.54 3.03 3.82
N ALA A 353 23.63 4.26 4.35
CA ALA A 353 23.52 5.48 3.55
C ALA A 353 24.45 6.59 4.07
N ARG A 354 24.84 7.49 3.18
CA ARG A 354 25.53 8.75 3.51
C ARG A 354 24.72 9.92 2.98
N TYR A 355 24.57 10.94 3.83
CA TYR A 355 23.97 12.21 3.43
C TYR A 355 25.00 13.34 3.52
N SER A 356 25.14 14.07 2.42
CA SER A 356 26.09 15.18 2.32
C SER A 356 25.44 16.38 1.64
N LEU A 357 25.85 17.57 2.04
CA LEU A 357 25.57 18.81 1.31
C LEU A 357 26.81 19.15 0.50
N LEU A 358 26.63 19.28 -0.81
CA LEU A 358 27.66 19.60 -1.78
C LEU A 358 27.50 21.05 -2.23
N ASP A 359 28.61 21.70 -2.56
CA ASP A 359 28.60 22.99 -3.24
C ASP A 359 28.34 22.86 -4.75
N ALA A 360 28.34 23.99 -5.46
CA ALA A 360 28.10 24.03 -6.90
C ALA A 360 29.16 23.30 -7.74
N ALA A 361 30.36 23.06 -7.18
CA ALA A 361 31.43 22.30 -7.80
C ALA A 361 31.42 20.82 -7.38
N SER A 362 30.33 20.36 -6.75
CA SER A 362 30.17 19.00 -6.21
C SER A 362 31.18 18.63 -5.10
N SER A 363 31.74 19.62 -4.41
CA SER A 363 32.61 19.38 -3.25
C SER A 363 31.77 19.26 -1.98
N GLU A 364 32.05 18.24 -1.16
CA GLU A 364 31.37 18.04 0.13
C GLU A 364 31.72 19.16 1.12
N ILE A 365 30.70 19.89 1.59
CA ILE A 365 30.87 21.00 2.53
C ILE A 365 30.28 20.70 3.91
N VAL A 366 29.24 19.85 3.97
CA VAL A 366 28.65 19.42 5.24
C VAL A 366 28.29 17.94 5.12
N ARG A 367 28.89 17.10 5.96
CA ARG A 367 28.48 15.71 6.13
C ARG A 367 27.44 15.60 7.24
N SER A 368 26.39 14.82 7.00
CA SER A 368 25.43 14.49 8.05
C SER A 368 26.06 13.64 9.15
N LYS A 369 25.53 13.79 10.37
CA LYS A 369 25.87 12.93 11.52
C LYS A 369 25.04 11.64 11.56
N LYS A 370 24.13 11.42 10.61
CA LYS A 370 23.38 10.17 10.47
C LYS A 370 24.29 9.18 9.73
N SER A 371 24.86 8.24 10.48
CA SER A 371 25.83 7.25 9.97
C SER A 371 25.37 5.81 10.14
N ALA A 372 24.16 5.60 10.68
CA ALA A 372 23.60 4.29 10.99
C ALA A 372 22.06 4.33 10.92
N PHE A 373 21.44 3.24 10.45
CA PHE A 373 20.03 3.16 10.02
C PHE A 373 19.36 1.86 10.47
N CYS A 374 18.06 1.89 10.69
CA CYS A 374 17.21 0.73 10.98
C CYS A 374 16.44 0.39 9.70
N LEU A 375 16.79 -0.69 9.00
CA LEU A 375 16.26 -0.97 7.66
C LEU A 375 14.83 -1.46 7.74
N ALA A 376 13.85 -0.67 7.30
CA ALA A 376 12.44 -1.05 7.28
C ALA A 376 11.77 -0.70 5.93
N PRO A 377 10.85 -1.54 5.42
CA PRO A 377 10.10 -1.23 4.21
C PRO A 377 9.00 -0.20 4.52
N THR A 378 9.37 1.07 4.67
CA THR A 378 8.43 2.12 5.10
C THR A 378 7.55 2.62 3.96
N ASP A 379 8.07 2.63 2.74
CA ASP A 379 7.40 3.18 1.57
C ASP A 379 7.49 2.24 0.36
N PRO A 380 6.38 1.93 -0.31
CA PRO A 380 6.41 1.20 -1.57
C PRO A 380 6.91 2.13 -2.68
N ILE A 381 7.95 1.71 -3.40
CA ILE A 381 8.55 2.48 -4.49
C ILE A 381 8.23 1.85 -5.83
N ASP A 382 8.40 0.54 -6.00
CA ASP A 382 8.00 -0.15 -7.22
C ASP A 382 7.55 -1.58 -6.94
N LEU A 383 6.25 -1.73 -6.67
CA LEU A 383 5.63 -3.04 -6.41
C LEU A 383 5.28 -3.81 -7.69
N LEU A 384 5.59 -3.24 -8.86
CA LEU A 384 5.38 -3.90 -10.16
C LEU A 384 6.61 -4.68 -10.62
N LEU A 385 7.72 -4.61 -9.87
CA LEU A 385 8.88 -5.48 -10.08
C LEU A 385 8.48 -6.94 -9.93
N GLN A 386 9.07 -7.79 -10.78
CA GLN A 386 8.90 -9.22 -10.68
C GLN A 386 9.41 -9.71 -9.31
N GLY A 387 8.55 -10.40 -8.56
CA GLY A 387 8.87 -10.90 -7.22
C GLY A 387 8.81 -9.85 -6.11
N ALA A 388 8.32 -8.64 -6.38
CA ALA A 388 8.12 -7.63 -5.34
C ALA A 388 7.18 -8.15 -4.24
N GLU A 389 7.56 -7.93 -2.99
CA GLU A 389 6.75 -8.35 -1.84
C GLU A 389 5.70 -7.28 -1.57
N TRP A 390 4.45 -7.51 -1.99
CA TRP A 390 3.39 -6.48 -1.90
C TRP A 390 3.00 -6.13 -0.47
N ASN A 391 3.14 -7.05 0.47
CA ASN A 391 2.80 -6.79 1.87
C ASN A 391 3.83 -7.48 2.77
N PRO A 392 4.93 -6.79 3.15
CA PRO A 392 6.05 -7.40 3.89
C PRO A 392 5.84 -7.55 5.40
N TYR A 393 4.71 -7.07 5.92
CA TYR A 393 4.39 -7.08 7.34
C TYR A 393 3.65 -8.32 7.91
N PRO A 394 2.90 -9.14 7.16
CA PRO A 394 2.13 -10.24 7.70
C PRO A 394 2.84 -11.59 7.78
N GLU A 395 3.93 -11.83 7.03
CA GLU A 395 4.50 -13.19 6.91
C GLU A 395 5.62 -13.51 7.93
N GLY A 396 5.99 -12.58 8.80
CA GLY A 396 7.05 -12.79 9.79
C GLY A 396 8.45 -12.77 9.17
N LEU A 397 9.46 -12.47 9.98
CA LEU A 397 10.77 -11.89 9.58
C LEU A 397 10.74 -10.38 9.28
N SER A 398 9.71 -9.69 9.78
CA SER A 398 9.63 -8.23 9.73
C SER A 398 10.81 -7.59 10.45
N THR A 399 11.25 -6.42 9.96
CA THR A 399 12.33 -5.65 10.56
C THR A 399 12.15 -5.53 12.06
N PHE A 400 13.14 -6.05 12.78
CA PHE A 400 13.24 -5.93 14.21
C PHE A 400 14.55 -5.25 14.55
N CYS A 401 14.55 -3.91 14.57
CA CYS A 401 15.72 -3.11 14.95
C CYS A 401 16.09 -3.27 16.45
N GLY A 402 15.43 -4.19 17.15
CA GLY A 402 15.83 -4.67 18.46
C GLY A 402 15.56 -3.69 19.61
N SER A 403 15.83 -4.21 20.81
CA SER A 403 15.81 -3.47 22.06
C SER A 403 17.24 -3.39 22.62
N PRO A 404 17.50 -2.62 23.70
CA PRO A 404 18.81 -2.56 24.32
C PRO A 404 19.39 -3.92 24.73
N ASN A 405 18.54 -4.93 24.96
CA ASN A 405 18.94 -6.27 25.40
C ASN A 405 18.94 -7.31 24.27
N SER A 406 18.70 -6.89 23.02
CA SER A 406 18.73 -7.81 21.88
C SER A 406 20.13 -8.38 21.72
N ILE A 407 20.24 -9.71 21.64
CA ILE A 407 21.47 -10.44 21.29
C ILE A 407 21.53 -10.79 19.81
N TRP A 408 20.39 -10.68 19.14
CA TRP A 408 20.19 -10.90 17.71
C TRP A 408 19.13 -9.93 17.21
N ILE A 409 19.31 -9.47 15.97
CA ILE A 409 18.35 -8.68 15.21
C ILE A 409 18.36 -9.11 13.75
N ARG A 410 17.26 -8.81 13.05
CA ARG A 410 17.15 -8.89 11.60
C ARG A 410 16.50 -7.61 11.11
N GLU A 411 17.12 -6.97 10.15
CA GLU A 411 16.57 -5.81 9.44
C GLU A 411 16.43 -6.17 7.96
N THR A 412 15.23 -5.97 7.43
CA THR A 412 14.85 -6.38 6.08
C THR A 412 14.35 -5.16 5.31
N LEU A 413 14.82 -4.96 4.09
CA LEU A 413 14.22 -4.02 3.15
C LEU A 413 13.74 -4.81 1.93
N ALA A 414 12.42 -4.94 1.82
CA ALA A 414 11.77 -5.78 0.84
C ALA A 414 11.95 -5.26 -0.60
N LEU A 415 12.02 -6.18 -1.57
CA LEU A 415 12.07 -5.82 -3.00
C LEU A 415 10.88 -4.94 -3.38
N GLY A 416 11.16 -3.81 -4.05
CA GLY A 416 10.18 -2.80 -4.41
C GLY A 416 9.88 -1.78 -3.32
N TRP A 417 10.47 -1.90 -2.13
CA TRP A 417 10.27 -0.98 -1.01
C TRP A 417 11.50 -0.13 -0.73
N GLY A 418 11.27 1.04 -0.14
CA GLY A 418 12.29 1.93 0.39
C GLY A 418 12.13 2.22 1.86
N ASP A 419 13.26 2.60 2.47
CA ASP A 419 13.35 3.05 3.86
C ASP A 419 13.50 4.57 3.90
N THR A 420 12.43 5.25 4.34
CA THR A 420 12.37 6.71 4.39
C THR A 420 12.67 7.26 5.77
N TYR A 421 13.62 8.19 5.82
CA TYR A 421 13.93 8.99 7.00
C TYR A 421 13.44 10.43 6.82
N TYR A 422 12.42 10.82 7.59
CA TYR A 422 11.79 12.14 7.52
C TYR A 422 12.46 13.22 8.41
N GLN A 423 12.07 14.49 8.17
CA GLN A 423 12.46 15.65 8.96
C GLN A 423 12.19 15.44 10.47
N GLY A 424 13.14 15.84 11.31
CA GLY A 424 13.02 15.80 12.78
C GLY A 424 13.69 14.60 13.45
N LEU A 425 14.18 13.64 12.67
CA LEU A 425 15.08 12.61 13.18
C LEU A 425 16.49 13.20 13.39
N PRO A 426 17.15 12.94 14.55
CA PRO A 426 18.57 13.22 14.74
C PRO A 426 19.45 12.87 13.54
N GLY A 427 20.17 13.87 13.02
CA GLY A 427 21.02 13.72 11.83
C GLY A 427 20.34 14.01 10.50
N GLN A 428 19.01 14.18 10.45
CA GLN A 428 18.26 14.48 9.22
C GLN A 428 18.24 15.99 8.90
N SER A 429 19.40 16.64 9.05
CA SER A 429 19.58 18.05 8.72
C SER A 429 21.05 18.45 8.58
N PHE A 430 21.30 19.51 7.80
CA PHE A 430 22.60 20.16 7.70
C PHE A 430 22.61 21.50 8.44
N ASP A 431 23.67 21.79 9.19
CA ASP A 431 23.87 23.13 9.75
C ASP A 431 24.29 24.08 8.62
N ILE A 432 23.40 24.99 8.25
CA ILE A 432 23.59 25.96 7.15
C ILE A 432 23.86 27.38 7.66
N THR A 433 24.15 27.53 8.96
CA THR A 433 24.20 28.83 9.65
C THR A 433 25.16 29.82 8.99
N ASN A 434 26.33 29.33 8.59
CA ASN A 434 27.43 30.15 8.06
C ASN A 434 27.65 29.95 6.56
N LEU A 435 26.76 29.22 5.88
CA LEU A 435 26.90 29.00 4.44
C LEU A 435 26.48 30.24 3.65
N PRO A 436 27.20 30.61 2.57
CA PRO A 436 26.81 31.72 1.71
C PRO A 436 25.44 31.47 1.04
N ASN A 437 24.90 32.51 0.40
CA ASN A 437 23.75 32.36 -0.48
C ASN A 437 24.24 31.80 -1.81
N ALA A 438 23.81 30.59 -2.16
CA ALA A 438 24.20 29.90 -3.38
C ALA A 438 23.26 28.72 -3.65
N THR A 439 23.46 28.07 -4.79
CA THR A 439 22.94 26.73 -5.06
C THR A 439 23.85 25.70 -4.43
N TYR A 440 23.23 24.70 -3.79
CA TYR A 440 23.87 23.53 -3.19
C TYR A 440 23.13 22.28 -3.65
N TYR A 441 23.72 21.11 -3.43
CA TYR A 441 23.08 19.82 -3.72
C TYR A 441 23.06 18.96 -2.47
N ILE A 442 21.89 18.47 -2.09
CA ILE A 442 21.80 17.39 -1.11
C ILE A 442 22.12 16.09 -1.87
N SER A 443 23.14 15.39 -1.42
CA SER A 443 23.54 14.07 -1.92
C SER A 443 23.04 13.00 -0.97
N VAL A 444 22.32 12.03 -1.51
CA VAL A 444 21.96 10.78 -0.85
C VAL A 444 22.73 9.68 -1.57
N GLU A 445 23.58 8.97 -0.82
CA GLU A 445 24.43 7.90 -1.34
C GLU A 445 24.09 6.60 -0.59
N ALA A 446 23.60 5.59 -1.29
CA ALA A 446 23.38 4.25 -0.77
C ALA A 446 24.70 3.46 -0.76
N ASN A 447 24.88 2.56 0.21
CA ASN A 447 26.06 1.70 0.33
C ASN A 447 27.42 2.41 0.06
N PRO A 448 27.71 3.56 0.71
CA PRO A 448 28.89 4.40 0.45
C PRO A 448 30.25 3.72 0.65
N GLY A 449 30.27 2.53 1.26
CA GLY A 449 31.48 1.73 1.49
C GLY A 449 31.57 0.49 0.60
N ALA A 450 30.56 0.24 -0.24
CA ALA A 450 30.41 -1.00 -1.01
C ALA A 450 30.55 -2.27 -0.13
N LEU A 451 30.05 -2.20 1.11
CA LEU A 451 30.08 -3.35 2.04
C LEU A 451 28.90 -4.29 1.84
N LEU A 452 27.74 -3.75 1.43
CA LEU A 452 26.61 -4.57 1.01
C LEU A 452 26.86 -5.09 -0.40
N HIS A 453 26.52 -6.35 -0.64
CA HIS A 453 26.52 -6.95 -1.97
C HIS A 453 25.24 -6.54 -2.70
N GLU A 454 25.39 -5.89 -3.84
CA GLU A 454 24.30 -5.43 -4.70
C GLU A 454 24.66 -5.55 -6.18
N GLN A 455 23.66 -5.44 -7.05
CA GLN A 455 23.81 -5.64 -8.50
C GLN A 455 24.53 -4.50 -9.21
N ASN A 456 24.33 -3.27 -8.75
CA ASN A 456 24.81 -2.07 -9.41
C ASN A 456 25.22 -1.04 -8.34
N LEU A 457 26.39 -0.43 -8.50
CA LEU A 457 26.87 0.63 -7.61
C LEU A 457 26.79 2.02 -8.26
N ASP A 458 26.52 2.07 -9.57
CA ASP A 458 26.55 3.32 -10.36
C ASP A 458 25.27 4.15 -10.20
N ASN A 459 24.22 3.59 -9.58
CA ASN A 459 22.91 4.19 -9.31
C ASN A 459 22.69 4.52 -7.82
N ASN A 460 23.74 4.42 -6.99
CA ASN A 460 23.62 4.61 -5.55
C ASN A 460 23.51 6.08 -5.13
N ILE A 461 23.89 7.02 -5.98
CA ILE A 461 23.96 8.45 -5.66
C ILE A 461 22.83 9.21 -6.36
N GLU A 462 22.03 9.94 -5.58
CA GLU A 462 21.04 10.87 -6.10
C GLU A 462 21.25 12.28 -5.53
N LEU A 463 21.11 13.28 -6.40
CA LEU A 463 21.36 14.69 -6.08
C LEU A 463 20.09 15.53 -6.16
N ARG A 464 19.84 16.31 -5.10
CA ARG A 464 18.72 17.25 -5.04
C ARG A 464 19.22 18.69 -4.92
N ALA A 465 18.98 19.50 -5.95
CA ALA A 465 19.36 20.92 -5.94
C ALA A 465 18.54 21.73 -4.92
N VAL A 466 19.20 22.61 -4.17
CA VAL A 466 18.58 23.56 -3.23
C VAL A 466 19.22 24.93 -3.38
N VAL A 467 18.42 25.99 -3.35
CA VAL A 467 18.88 27.37 -3.46
C VAL A 467 18.73 28.06 -2.11
N LEU A 468 19.85 28.30 -1.43
CA LEU A 468 19.84 28.97 -0.13
C LEU A 468 19.94 30.49 -0.28
N ARG A 469 19.06 31.20 0.44
CA ARG A 469 18.99 32.67 0.45
C ARG A 469 18.81 33.21 1.87
N GLY A 470 18.92 34.52 2.01
CA GLY A 470 18.64 35.24 3.26
C GLY A 470 19.89 35.54 4.10
N LYS A 471 19.68 35.84 5.38
CA LYS A 471 20.73 36.22 6.35
C LYS A 471 20.81 35.17 7.47
N PRO A 472 21.93 35.08 8.22
CA PRO A 472 22.03 34.22 9.40
C PRO A 472 20.86 34.44 10.37
N GLY A 473 20.23 33.35 10.85
CA GLY A 473 19.03 33.39 11.71
C GLY A 473 17.70 33.63 10.98
N ALA A 474 17.73 33.93 9.68
CA ALA A 474 16.55 34.11 8.83
C ALA A 474 16.81 33.53 7.42
N ARG A 475 17.37 32.32 7.37
CA ARG A 475 17.67 31.60 6.13
C ARG A 475 16.37 31.12 5.46
N ARG A 476 16.39 31.05 4.14
CA ARG A 476 15.31 30.50 3.30
C ARG A 476 15.91 29.52 2.29
N VAL A 477 15.09 28.57 1.86
CA VAL A 477 15.40 27.63 0.77
C VAL A 477 14.34 27.74 -0.31
N THR A 478 14.75 27.59 -1.55
CA THR A 478 13.89 27.29 -2.70
C THR A 478 14.38 26.00 -3.32
N VAL A 479 13.48 25.09 -3.63
CA VAL A 479 13.82 23.79 -4.21
C VAL A 479 13.19 23.73 -5.60
N PRO A 480 13.98 23.57 -6.67
CA PRO A 480 13.42 23.35 -8.01
C PRO A 480 12.65 22.02 -8.04
N PRO A 481 11.53 21.90 -8.78
CA PRO A 481 10.89 20.59 -9.01
C PRO A 481 11.86 19.58 -9.64
N TRP A 482 11.72 18.29 -9.33
CA TRP A 482 12.48 17.21 -9.97
C TRP A 482 11.54 16.45 -10.89
N HIS A 483 11.82 16.43 -12.19
CA HIS A 483 10.91 15.87 -13.20
C HIS A 483 9.45 16.39 -13.05
N GLY A 484 9.30 17.69 -12.77
CA GLY A 484 7.98 18.31 -12.54
C GLY A 484 7.32 18.00 -11.19
N ILE A 485 7.90 17.13 -10.36
CA ILE A 485 7.42 16.79 -9.03
C ILE A 485 7.90 17.85 -8.03
N ASP A 486 6.94 18.58 -7.44
CA ASP A 486 7.19 19.53 -6.36
C ASP A 486 6.83 18.91 -5.01
N THR A 487 7.78 18.88 -4.09
CA THR A 487 7.66 18.23 -2.79
C THR A 487 7.85 19.16 -1.59
N ASP A 488 8.06 20.47 -1.82
CA ASP A 488 8.75 21.35 -0.85
C ASP A 488 8.09 22.70 -0.54
#